data_AF-A0A0B5GIP9-F1
#
_entry.id   AF-A0A0B5GIP9-F1
#
_cell.length_a   1.000
_cell.length_b   1.000
_cell.length_c   1.000
_cell.angle_alpha   90.00
_cell.angle_beta   90.00
_cell.angle_gamma   90.00
#
_symmetry.space_group_name_H-M   'P 1'
#
loop_
_entity.id
_entity.type
_entity.pdbx_description
1 polymer ?
#
loop_
_entity_poly.entity_id
_entity_poly.type
_entity_poly.pdbx_seq_one_letter_code
_entity_poly.pdbx_strand_id
1 'polypeptide(L)'
;MATIEIDEEVYEALQIPEGERPQAMKQELAVSLYARDVLSFGKARALAELSHREFQTLLGDREIPRHYTDTELAEDLDYAE
;
A
#
# COMPACT_ATOMS: atom_id res chain seq x y z
N MET A 1 -15.52 12.44 1.95
CA MET A 1 -14.94 11.09 2.02
C MET A 1 -15.32 10.38 0.73
N ALA A 2 -14.40 9.65 0.10
CA ALA A 2 -14.71 8.82 -1.07
C ALA A 2 -14.99 7.39 -0.60
N THR A 3 -15.90 6.69 -1.28
CA THR A 3 -16.28 5.31 -0.97
C THR A 3 -16.01 4.43 -2.19
N ILE A 4 -15.58 3.20 -1.97
CA ILE A 4 -15.49 2.15 -2.98
C ILE A 4 -16.58 1.14 -2.67
N GLU A 5 -17.43 0.87 -3.65
CA GLU A 5 -18.49 -0.12 -3.53
C GLU A 5 -18.01 -1.44 -4.14
N ILE A 6 -18.22 -2.52 -3.40
CA ILE A 6 -17.99 -3.90 -3.83
C ILE A 6 -19.34 -4.59 -3.71
N ASP A 7 -19.70 -5.36 -4.71
CA ASP A 7 -20.91 -6.19 -4.66
C ASP A 7 -20.87 -7.14 -3.45
N GLU A 8 -22.00 -7.32 -2.78
CA GLU A 8 -22.08 -8.10 -1.54
C GLU A 8 -21.68 -9.56 -1.76
N GLU A 9 -22.12 -10.17 -2.87
CA GLU A 9 -21.77 -11.57 -3.19
C GLU A 9 -20.26 -11.71 -3.41
N VAL A 10 -19.65 -10.72 -4.07
CA VAL A 10 -18.19 -10.69 -4.30
C VAL A 10 -17.43 -10.47 -2.98
N TYR A 11 -17.90 -9.58 -2.11
CA TYR A 11 -17.26 -9.30 -0.83
C TYR A 11 -17.36 -10.51 0.11
N GLU A 12 -18.49 -11.20 0.12
CA GLU A 12 -18.69 -12.41 0.92
C GLU A 12 -17.87 -13.61 0.42
N ALA A 13 -17.54 -13.64 -0.87
CA ALA A 13 -16.68 -14.66 -1.47
C ALA A 13 -15.20 -14.54 -1.08
N LEU A 14 -14.78 -13.47 -0.39
CA LEU A 14 -13.41 -13.32 0.08
C LEU A 14 -13.04 -14.46 1.05
N GLN A 15 -11.98 -15.18 0.71
CA GLN A 15 -11.37 -16.23 1.54
C GLN A 15 -10.49 -15.62 2.65
N ILE A 16 -11.03 -14.63 3.36
CA ILE A 16 -10.38 -13.87 4.43
C ILE A 16 -11.37 -13.80 5.60
N PRO A 17 -10.94 -14.00 6.85
CA PRO A 17 -11.81 -13.84 8.02
C PRO A 17 -12.53 -12.49 8.00
N GLU A 18 -13.83 -12.48 8.31
CA GLU A 18 -14.70 -11.30 8.17
C GLU A 18 -14.13 -10.05 8.86
N GLY A 19 -13.60 -10.23 10.08
CA GLY A 19 -12.98 -9.16 10.86
C GLY A 19 -11.71 -8.57 10.26
N GLU A 20 -11.06 -9.27 9.32
CA GLU A 20 -9.82 -8.85 8.66
C GLU A 20 -10.06 -8.27 7.26
N ARG A 21 -11.21 -8.56 6.64
CA ARG A 21 -11.55 -8.13 5.27
C ARG A 21 -11.36 -6.62 5.04
N PRO A 22 -11.83 -5.70 5.91
CA PRO A 22 -11.69 -4.27 5.65
C PRO A 22 -10.22 -3.84 5.54
N GLN A 23 -9.37 -4.39 6.41
CA GLN A 23 -7.95 -4.06 6.42
C GLN A 23 -7.22 -4.70 5.23
N ALA A 24 -7.57 -5.95 4.89
CA ALA A 24 -7.04 -6.61 3.72
C ALA A 24 -7.34 -5.81 2.44
N MET A 25 -8.59 -5.35 2.26
CA MET A 25 -8.96 -4.56 1.07
C MET A 25 -8.18 -3.26 0.95
N LYS A 26 -7.95 -2.55 2.07
CA LYS A 26 -7.10 -1.35 2.08
C LYS A 26 -5.66 -1.67 1.67
N GLN A 27 -5.10 -2.76 2.20
CA GLN A 27 -3.74 -3.20 1.87
C GLN A 27 -3.61 -3.63 0.40
N GLU A 28 -4.54 -4.44 -0.11
CA GLU A 28 -4.57 -4.85 -1.53
C GLU A 28 -4.62 -3.63 -2.45
N LEU A 29 -5.52 -2.68 -2.16
CA LEU A 29 -5.66 -1.47 -2.95
C LEU A 29 -4.41 -0.59 -2.87
N ALA A 30 -3.87 -0.36 -1.66
CA ALA A 30 -2.68 0.44 -1.45
C ALA A 30 -1.46 -0.14 -2.19
N VAL A 31 -1.23 -1.45 -2.08
CA VAL A 31 -0.12 -2.12 -2.74
C VAL A 31 -0.29 -2.06 -4.26
N SER A 32 -1.48 -2.36 -4.77
CA SER A 32 -1.75 -2.31 -6.22
C SER A 32 -1.54 -0.91 -6.81
N LEU A 33 -2.02 0.13 -6.11
CA LEU A 33 -1.86 1.51 -6.56
C LEU A 33 -0.42 2.01 -6.46
N TYR A 34 0.34 1.59 -5.44
CA TYR A 34 1.76 1.88 -5.35
C TYR A 34 2.56 1.19 -6.45
N ALA A 35 2.36 -0.12 -6.65
CA ALA A 35 3.08 -0.90 -7.64
C ALA A 35 2.87 -0.39 -9.09
N ARG A 36 1.77 0.33 -9.33
CA ARG A 36 1.41 0.92 -10.63
C ARG A 36 1.76 2.41 -10.76
N ASP A 37 2.52 2.96 -9.81
CA ASP A 37 2.89 4.39 -9.75
C ASP A 37 1.69 5.35 -9.67
N VAL A 38 0.53 4.86 -9.23
CA VAL A 38 -0.68 5.69 -9.08
C VAL A 38 -0.68 6.41 -7.73
N LEU A 39 -0.14 5.78 -6.68
CA LEU A 39 0.05 6.39 -5.37
C LEU A 39 1.53 6.40 -4.99
N SER A 40 1.99 7.53 -4.46
CA SER A 40 3.30 7.59 -3.80
C SER A 40 3.34 6.71 -2.56
N PHE A 41 4.54 6.31 -2.14
CA PHE A 41 4.75 5.48 -0.94
C PHE A 41 4.01 6.04 0.29
N GLY A 42 4.13 7.36 0.52
CA GLY A 42 3.50 8.05 1.65
C GLY A 42 1.96 8.00 1.63
N LYS A 43 1.33 8.05 0.44
CA LYS A 43 -0.12 7.94 0.32
C LYS A 43 -0.61 6.50 0.35
N ALA A 44 0.13 5.58 -0.24
CA ALA A 44 -0.18 4.15 -0.21
C ALA A 44 -0.15 3.60 1.22
N ARG A 45 0.90 3.89 2.00
CA ARG A 45 0.94 3.47 3.42
C ARG A 45 -0.18 4.08 4.26
N ALA A 46 -0.57 5.33 3.95
CA ALA A 46 -1.65 6.00 4.64
C ALA A 46 -3.01 5.34 4.33
N LEU A 47 -3.23 4.94 3.07
CA LEU A 47 -4.41 4.16 2.66
C LEU A 47 -4.44 2.79 3.34
N ALA A 48 -3.29 2.12 3.45
CA ALA A 48 -3.16 0.87 4.17
C ALA A 48 -3.25 1.00 5.70
N GLU A 49 -3.28 2.23 6.24
CA GLU A 49 -3.23 2.51 7.68
C GLU A 49 -2.01 1.89 8.39
N LEU A 50 -0.88 1.84 7.67
CA LEU A 50 0.37 1.26 8.14
C LEU A 50 1.43 2.33 8.41
N SER A 51 2.28 2.06 9.39
CA SER A 51 3.51 2.81 9.58
C SER A 51 4.45 2.64 8.38
N HIS A 52 5.47 3.50 8.31
CA HIS A 52 6.49 3.41 7.27
C HIS A 52 7.16 2.03 7.24
N ARG A 53 7.52 1.48 8.42
CA ARG A 53 8.17 0.18 8.54
C ARG A 53 7.26 -0.97 8.14
N GLU A 54 6.01 -0.97 8.62
CA GLU A 54 5.05 -2.03 8.30
C GLU A 54 4.74 -2.08 6.80
N PHE A 55 4.59 -0.91 6.16
CA PHE A 55 4.35 -0.88 4.72
C PHE A 55 5.58 -1.34 3.92
N GLN A 56 6.80 -1.01 4.36
CA GLN A 56 8.01 -1.57 3.75
C GLN A 56 8.07 -3.10 3.87
N THR A 57 7.76 -3.65 5.04
CA THR A 57 7.69 -5.10 5.23
C THR A 57 6.64 -5.72 4.30
N LEU A 58 5.44 -5.13 4.23
CA LEU A 58 4.36 -5.61 3.35
C LEU A 58 4.77 -5.63 1.88
N LEU A 59 5.46 -4.59 1.39
CA LEU A 59 5.97 -4.57 0.01
C LEU A 59 7.04 -5.65 -0.21
N GLY A 60 7.93 -5.86 0.76
CA GLY A 60 8.95 -6.89 0.72
C GLY A 60 8.36 -8.30 0.68
N ASP A 61 7.39 -8.58 1.54
CA ASP A 61 6.69 -9.88 1.62
C ASP A 61 5.94 -10.22 0.31
N ARG A 62 5.58 -9.19 -0.47
CA ARG A 62 4.87 -9.32 -1.76
C ARG A 62 5.76 -9.12 -2.97
N GLU A 63 7.07 -9.03 -2.76
CA GLU A 63 8.08 -8.83 -3.80
C GLU A 63 7.80 -7.62 -4.72
N ILE A 64 7.20 -6.57 -4.15
CA ILE A 64 6.90 -5.33 -4.88
C ILE A 64 8.16 -4.47 -4.92
N PRO A 65 8.70 -4.15 -6.11
CA PRO A 65 9.86 -3.29 -6.23
C PRO A 65 9.59 -1.94 -5.57
N ARG A 66 10.57 -1.45 -4.80
CA ARG A 66 10.52 -0.08 -4.34
C ARG A 66 10.84 0.82 -5.53
N HIS A 67 9.95 1.78 -5.76
CA HIS A 67 10.21 2.92 -6.61
C HIS A 67 11.13 3.86 -5.86
N TYR A 68 12.39 3.46 -5.68
CA TYR A 68 13.42 4.38 -5.18
C TYR A 68 13.82 5.23 -6.38
N THR A 69 13.24 6.42 -6.45
CA THR A 69 13.50 7.32 -7.56
C THR A 69 14.88 7.96 -7.40
N ASP A 70 15.51 8.34 -8.51
CA ASP A 70 16.78 9.09 -8.48
C ASP A 70 16.66 10.36 -7.61
N THR A 71 15.46 10.92 -7.50
CA THR A 71 15.13 12.05 -6.61
C THR A 71 15.26 11.68 -5.13
N GLU A 72 14.72 10.53 -4.71
CA GLU A 72 14.82 10.06 -3.30
C GLU A 72 16.27 9.70 -2.93
N LEU A 73 17.03 9.15 -3.89
CA LEU A 73 18.48 8.94 -3.71
C LEU A 73 19.22 10.27 -3.53
N ALA A 74 18.88 11.28 -4.33
CA ALA A 74 19.52 12.60 -4.27
C ALA A 74 19.20 13.31 -2.95
N GLU A 75 17.95 13.25 -2.48
CA GLU A 75 17.53 13.84 -1.20
C GLU A 75 18.24 13.17 0.01
N ASP A 76 18.41 11.84 -0.01
CA ASP A 76 19.13 11.12 1.05
C ASP A 76 20.65 11.41 1.04
N LEU A 77 21.26 11.67 -0.13
CA LEU A 77 22.66 12.10 -0.24
C LEU A 77 22.86 13.52 0.29
N ASP A 78 21.95 14.44 -0.02
CA ASP A 78 21.99 15.83 0.46
C ASP A 78 21.83 15.90 2.00
N TYR A 79 21.03 15.00 2.58
CA TYR A 79 20.85 14.93 4.04
C TYR A 79 22.07 14.35 4.79
N ALA A 80 22.95 13.62 4.10
CA ALA A 80 24.13 12.99 4.67
C ALA A 80 25.39 13.90 4.69
N GLU A 81 25.32 15.08 4.05
CA GLU A 81 26.38 16.09 3.99
C GLU A 81 26.21 17.19 5.06
#